data_AF-A0A8H7KV65-F1
#
_entry.id   AF-A0A8H7KV65-F1
#
_cell.length_a   1.000
_cell.length_b   1.000
_cell.length_c   1.000
_cell.angle_alpha   90.00
_cell.angle_beta   90.00
_cell.angle_gamma   90.00
#
_symmetry.space_group_name_H-M   'P 1'
#
loop_
_entity.id
_entity.type
_entity.pdbx_description
1 polymer ?
#
loop_
_entity_poly.entity_id
_entity_poly.type
_entity_poly.pdbx_seq_one_letter_code
_entity_poly.pdbx_strand_id
1 'polypeptide(L)'
;MSEKKLSDACVFCKIIKGEEPKFLIAETELSIAILDINPLSEGHTLVMPKYHANKLEEVPDEYLVDLLPLSKRIARDAQDGIRFRVEDFERRVPERDEPELAKVRDKMREALAK
;
A
#
# COMPACT_ATOMS: atom_id res chain seq x y z
N MET A 1 -3.73 -16.59 15.45
CA MET A 1 -3.77 -15.13 15.48
C MET A 1 -2.71 -14.66 16.45
N SER A 2 -1.49 -14.57 15.94
CA SER A 2 -0.38 -13.87 16.57
C SER A 2 -0.79 -12.43 16.82
N GLU A 3 -0.27 -11.84 17.90
CA GLU A 3 -0.59 -10.47 18.26
C GLU A 3 -0.03 -9.48 17.23
N LYS A 4 -0.83 -8.49 16.86
CA LYS A 4 -0.45 -7.47 15.88
C LYS A 4 0.67 -6.59 16.47
N LYS A 5 1.89 -6.72 15.93
CA LYS A 5 3.05 -5.91 16.32
C LYS A 5 3.23 -4.75 15.35
N LEU A 6 3.15 -3.50 15.80
CA LEU A 6 3.47 -2.30 15.00
C LEU A 6 4.45 -1.41 15.75
N SER A 7 5.28 -0.64 15.03
CA SER A 7 6.29 0.26 15.60
C SER A 7 6.02 1.72 15.22
N ASP A 8 6.09 2.64 16.18
CA ASP A 8 5.92 4.10 15.94
C ASP A 8 7.10 4.72 15.17
N ALA A 9 8.25 4.06 15.17
CA ALA A 9 9.43 4.51 14.45
C ALA A 9 9.42 4.10 12.96
N CYS A 10 8.49 3.24 12.54
CA CYS A 10 8.45 2.71 11.17
C CYS A 10 7.40 3.43 10.32
N VAL A 11 7.83 4.06 9.22
CA VAL A 11 6.94 4.76 8.28
C VAL A 11 5.82 3.86 7.75
N PHE A 12 6.10 2.60 7.43
CA PHE A 12 5.07 1.65 6.97
C PHE A 12 4.05 1.31 8.05
N CYS A 13 4.47 1.26 9.32
CA CYS A 13 3.54 1.08 10.43
C CYS A 13 2.64 2.29 10.60
N LYS A 14 3.16 3.51 10.46
CA LYS A 14 2.36 4.74 10.48
C LYS A 14 1.35 4.78 9.33
N ILE A 15 1.75 4.36 8.14
CA ILE A 15 0.85 4.15 6.98
C ILE A 15 -0.25 3.13 7.32
N ILE A 16 0.10 2.00 7.94
CA ILE A 16 -0.89 0.99 8.38
C ILE A 16 -1.87 1.57 9.42
N LYS A 17 -1.38 2.41 10.34
CA LYS A 17 -2.19 3.11 11.36
C LYS A 17 -3.04 4.24 10.78
N GLY A 18 -2.74 4.72 9.57
CA GLY A 18 -3.41 5.87 8.96
C GLY A 18 -2.89 7.21 9.44
N GLU A 19 -1.68 7.24 10.00
CA GLU A 19 -0.99 8.47 10.43
C GLU A 19 -0.27 9.15 9.26
N GLU A 20 0.00 8.42 8.18
CA GLU A 20 0.65 8.92 6.95
C GLU A 20 -0.26 8.66 5.75
N PRO A 21 -0.23 9.53 4.72
CA PRO A 21 -1.03 9.37 3.52
C PRO A 21 -0.63 8.11 2.73
N LYS A 22 -1.61 7.47 2.09
CA LYS A 22 -1.38 6.28 1.27
C LYS A 22 -2.39 6.17 0.15
N PHE A 23 -1.95 5.66 -0.99
CA PHE A 23 -2.83 5.24 -2.08
C PHE A 23 -3.13 3.77 -1.87
N LEU A 24 -4.25 3.49 -1.22
CA LEU A 24 -4.68 2.13 -0.95
C LEU A 24 -5.20 1.46 -2.22
N ILE A 25 -4.60 0.34 -2.60
CA ILE A 25 -5.05 -0.48 -3.73
C ILE A 25 -5.93 -1.62 -3.26
N ALA A 26 -5.50 -2.28 -2.20
CA ALA A 26 -6.27 -3.36 -1.57
C ALA A 26 -5.86 -3.52 -0.12
N GLU A 27 -6.80 -4.01 0.69
CA GLU A 27 -6.57 -4.30 2.10
C GLU A 27 -7.29 -5.60 2.45
N THR A 28 -6.64 -6.43 3.25
CA THR A 28 -7.22 -7.61 3.90
C THR A 28 -7.17 -7.41 5.41
N GLU A 29 -7.58 -8.40 6.19
CA GLU A 29 -7.44 -8.36 7.65
C GLU A 29 -5.97 -8.23 8.08
N LEU A 30 -5.05 -8.92 7.39
CA LEU A 30 -3.64 -9.05 7.79
C LEU A 30 -2.65 -8.36 6.86
N SER A 31 -3.04 -7.91 5.66
CA SER A 31 -2.14 -7.32 4.67
C SER A 31 -2.71 -6.05 4.06
N ILE A 32 -1.83 -5.27 3.44
CA ILE A 32 -2.16 -4.03 2.74
C ILE A 32 -1.33 -3.91 1.47
N ALA A 33 -1.93 -3.41 0.40
CA ALA A 33 -1.28 -3.07 -0.85
C ALA A 33 -1.45 -1.58 -1.13
N ILE A 34 -0.34 -0.86 -1.31
CA ILE A 34 -0.32 0.58 -1.60
C ILE A 34 0.57 0.89 -2.79
N LEU A 35 0.34 2.01 -3.47
CA LEU A 35 1.31 2.47 -4.47
C LEU A 35 2.56 3.04 -3.83
N ASP A 36 3.69 2.79 -4.50
CA ASP A 36 4.94 3.44 -4.15
C ASP A 36 4.89 4.93 -4.55
N ILE A 37 5.44 5.80 -3.69
CA ILE A 37 5.55 7.24 -3.95
C ILE A 37 6.67 7.58 -4.96
N ASN A 38 7.62 6.67 -5.15
CA ASN A 38 8.70 6.74 -6.13
C ASN A 38 8.68 5.46 -7.00
N PRO A 39 7.64 5.28 -7.82
CA PRO A 39 7.45 4.07 -8.60
C PRO A 39 8.56 3.89 -9.64
N LEU A 40 9.10 2.66 -9.74
CA LEU A 40 10.04 2.28 -10.81
C LEU A 40 9.37 2.07 -12.17
N SER A 41 8.07 1.76 -12.15
CA SER A 41 7.24 1.54 -13.33
C SER A 41 5.79 1.87 -12.99
N GLU A 42 4.96 2.08 -14.01
CA GLU A 42 3.52 2.14 -13.82
C GLU A 42 3.02 0.92 -13.03
N GLY A 43 2.15 1.18 -12.05
CA GLY A 43 1.57 0.13 -11.21
C GLY A 43 2.48 -0.44 -10.12
N HIS A 44 3.68 0.12 -9.89
CA HIS A 44 4.56 -0.33 -8.80
C HIS A 44 3.83 -0.22 -7.45
N THR A 45 3.54 -1.39 -6.86
CA THR A 45 2.74 -1.53 -5.66
C THR A 45 3.54 -2.25 -4.58
N LEU A 46 3.54 -1.71 -3.37
CA LEU A 46 4.09 -2.34 -2.17
C LEU A 46 2.99 -3.15 -1.49
N VAL A 47 3.20 -4.46 -1.38
CA VAL A 47 2.33 -5.37 -0.60
C VAL A 47 3.05 -5.74 0.68
N MET A 48 2.43 -5.43 1.82
CA MET A 48 3.05 -5.52 3.14
C MET A 48 2.13 -6.18 4.16
N PRO A 49 2.67 -6.97 5.11
CA PRO A 49 1.87 -7.47 6.21
C PRO A 49 1.59 -6.33 7.19
N LYS A 50 0.45 -6.39 7.88
CA LYS A 50 0.08 -5.51 8.99
C LYS A 50 0.79 -5.92 10.29
N TYR A 51 2.06 -6.30 10.18
CA TYR A 51 2.94 -6.77 11.23
C TYR A 51 4.35 -6.25 10.98
N HIS A 52 4.97 -5.70 12.01
CA HIS A 52 6.30 -5.13 11.96
C HIS A 52 7.37 -6.18 12.24
N ALA A 53 8.19 -6.43 11.23
CA ALA A 53 9.35 -7.29 11.26
C ALA A 53 10.48 -6.64 10.45
N ASN A 54 11.72 -6.86 10.86
CA ASN A 54 12.89 -6.39 10.10
C ASN A 54 13.25 -7.39 8.99
N LYS A 55 12.90 -8.66 9.19
CA LYS A 55 13.22 -9.76 8.29
C LYS A 55 12.01 -10.66 8.07
N LEU A 56 12.00 -11.37 6.95
CA LEU A 56 10.86 -12.19 6.54
C LEU A 56 10.58 -13.34 7.53
N GLU A 57 11.62 -13.95 8.09
CA GLU A 57 11.50 -15.06 9.05
C GLU A 57 10.89 -14.67 10.40
N GLU A 58 10.79 -13.37 10.69
CA GLU A 58 10.16 -12.84 11.91
C GLU A 58 8.64 -12.62 11.72
N VAL A 59 8.13 -12.73 10.49
CA VAL A 59 6.72 -12.56 10.15
C VAL A 59 5.97 -13.87 10.45
N PRO A 60 4.91 -13.86 11.27
CA PRO A 60 4.15 -15.08 11.53
C PRO A 60 3.48 -15.63 10.26
N ASP A 61 3.44 -16.95 10.11
CA ASP A 61 2.95 -17.64 8.90
C ASP A 61 1.56 -17.19 8.44
N GLU A 62 0.65 -16.89 9.37
CA GLU A 62 -0.70 -16.41 9.06
C GLU A 62 -0.71 -15.11 8.24
N TYR A 63 0.25 -14.21 8.48
CA TYR A 63 0.41 -12.99 7.67
C TYR A 63 0.94 -13.34 6.28
N LEU A 64 1.84 -14.31 6.18
CA LEU A 64 2.40 -14.75 4.88
C LEU A 64 1.35 -15.45 4.02
N VAL A 65 0.49 -16.27 4.65
CA VAL A 65 -0.63 -16.96 4.00
C VAL A 65 -1.66 -15.99 3.44
N ASP A 66 -1.91 -14.87 4.13
CA ASP A 66 -2.79 -13.80 3.64
C ASP A 66 -2.10 -12.91 2.58
N LEU A 67 -0.80 -12.64 2.75
CA LEU A 67 -0.02 -11.74 1.90
C LEU A 67 0.20 -12.31 0.49
N LEU A 68 0.59 -13.57 0.35
CA LEU A 68 0.97 -14.13 -0.96
C LEU A 68 -0.18 -14.17 -1.98
N PRO A 69 -1.42 -14.57 -1.63
CA PRO A 69 -2.57 -14.48 -2.53
C PRO A 69 -2.86 -13.04 -2.96
N LEU A 70 -2.75 -12.08 -2.02
CA LEU A 70 -2.91 -10.66 -2.32
C LEU A 70 -1.82 -10.19 -3.30
N SER A 71 -0.55 -10.51 -3.05
CA SER A 71 0.56 -10.20 -3.96
C SER A 71 0.35 -10.78 -5.35
N LYS A 72 -0.14 -12.02 -5.46
CA LYS A 72 -0.44 -12.65 -6.76
C LYS A 72 -1.53 -11.91 -7.53
N ARG A 73 -2.58 -11.47 -6.83
CA ARG A 73 -3.65 -10.66 -7.43
C ARG A 73 -3.09 -9.33 -7.94
N ILE A 74 -2.35 -8.60 -7.10
CA ILE A 74 -1.75 -7.31 -7.47
C ILE A 74 -0.79 -7.46 -8.65
N ALA A 75 0.04 -8.50 -8.67
CA ALA A 75 0.97 -8.75 -9.77
C ALA A 75 0.23 -9.04 -11.10
N ARG A 76 -0.91 -9.74 -11.05
CA ARG A 76 -1.75 -9.94 -12.23
C ARG A 76 -2.36 -8.63 -12.69
N ASP A 77 -2.93 -7.86 -11.78
CA ASP A 77 -3.54 -6.57 -12.08
C ASP A 77 -2.50 -5.58 -12.66
N ALA A 78 -1.23 -5.66 -12.22
CA ALA A 78 -0.08 -4.94 -12.78
C ALA A 78 0.25 -5.32 -14.23
N GLN A 79 0.13 -6.59 -14.61
CA GLN A 79 0.41 -7.05 -15.98
C GLN A 79 -0.65 -6.63 -16.98
N ASP A 80 -1.91 -6.58 -16.56
CA ASP A 80 -3.03 -6.16 -17.40
C ASP A 80 -3.08 -4.62 -17.58
N GLY A 81 -2.06 -3.93 -17.06
CA GLY A 81 -2.04 -2.50 -16.77
C GLY A 81 -3.01 -2.25 -15.63
N ILE A 82 -2.53 -1.86 -14.45
CA ILE A 82 -3.46 -1.48 -13.39
C ILE A 82 -4.26 -0.31 -13.94
N ARG A 83 -5.50 -0.60 -14.39
CA ARG A 83 -6.47 0.42 -14.75
C ARG A 83 -6.92 1.05 -13.46
N PHE A 84 -6.11 1.97 -12.95
CA PHE A 84 -6.57 2.94 -11.99
C PHE A 84 -7.65 3.74 -12.69
N ARG A 85 -8.92 3.39 -12.47
CA ARG A 85 -9.93 4.42 -12.66
C ARG A 85 -9.67 5.41 -11.56
N VAL A 86 -9.41 6.66 -11.94
CA VAL A 86 -9.32 7.81 -11.03
C VAL A 86 -10.59 7.91 -10.16
N GLU A 87 -11.66 7.20 -10.51
CA GLU A 87 -12.91 7.04 -9.76
C GLU A 87 -12.76 6.16 -8.50
N ASP A 88 -11.77 5.26 -8.41
CA ASP A 88 -11.48 4.47 -7.18
C ASP A 88 -10.74 5.31 -6.11
N PHE A 89 -10.33 6.53 -6.45
CA PHE A 89 -9.55 7.47 -5.65
C PHE A 89 -10.33 8.10 -4.48
N GLU A 90 -11.67 8.02 -4.50
CA GLU A 90 -12.55 8.69 -3.53
C GLU A 90 -12.97 7.80 -2.35
N ARG A 91 -12.72 6.47 -2.40
CA ARG A 91 -13.13 5.56 -1.33
C ARG A 91 -12.00 5.36 -0.31
N ARG A 92 -12.02 6.22 0.73
CA ARG A 92 -11.18 6.21 1.96
C ARG A 92 -9.86 6.98 1.91
N VAL A 93 -9.93 8.27 1.63
CA VAL A 93 -8.98 9.23 2.22
C VAL A 93 -9.79 10.10 3.19
N PRO A 94 -9.66 9.95 4.52
CA PRO A 94 -10.32 10.85 5.45
C PRO A 94 -9.80 12.27 5.20
N GLU A 95 -10.71 13.24 5.12
CA GLU A 95 -10.43 14.67 4.91
C GLU A 95 -9.37 15.17 5.91
N ARG A 96 -8.11 15.21 5.50
CA ARG A 96 -7.05 15.95 6.22
C ARG A 96 -6.01 16.45 5.22
N ASP A 97 -5.90 17.77 5.19
CA ASP A 97 -4.90 18.62 4.52
C ASP A 97 -4.57 18.25 3.05
N GLU A 98 -5.47 18.68 2.16
CA GLU A 98 -5.38 18.65 0.69
C GLU A 98 -4.05 19.08 0.03
N PRO A 99 -3.23 20.00 0.57
CA PRO A 99 -2.06 20.52 -0.16
C PRO A 99 -0.94 19.50 -0.40
N GLU A 100 -0.71 18.57 0.53
CA GLU A 100 0.35 17.56 0.37
C GLU A 100 -0.12 16.41 -0.51
N LEU A 101 -1.38 15.98 -0.35
CA LEU A 101 -2.00 14.95 -1.19
C LEU A 101 -2.13 15.39 -2.64
N ALA A 102 -2.42 16.67 -2.91
CA ALA A 102 -2.41 17.23 -4.26
C ALA A 102 -1.03 17.09 -4.91
N LYS A 103 0.05 17.41 -4.16
CA LYS A 103 1.42 17.25 -4.65
C LYS A 103 1.76 15.79 -4.93
N VAL A 104 1.34 14.86 -4.08
CA VAL A 104 1.61 13.44 -4.32
C VAL A 104 0.80 12.93 -5.52
N ARG A 105 -0.48 13.30 -5.64
CA ARG A 105 -1.31 13.00 -6.83
C ARG A 105 -0.67 13.53 -8.11
N ASP A 106 -0.21 14.78 -8.11
CA ASP A 106 0.35 15.42 -9.29
C ASP A 106 1.71 14.79 -9.65
N LYS A 107 2.56 14.51 -8.65
CA LYS A 107 3.83 13.78 -8.84
C LYS A 107 3.60 12.37 -9.40
N MET A 108 2.53 11.69 -8.98
CA MET A 108 2.18 10.37 -9.51
C MET A 108 1.57 10.43 -10.90
N ARG A 109 0.75 11.43 -11.22
CA ARG A 109 0.28 11.68 -12.59
C ARG A 109 1.46 11.91 -13.54
N GLU A 110 2.45 12.67 -13.10
CA GLU A 110 3.69 12.87 -13.87
C GLU A 110 4.51 11.58 -14.02
N ALA A 111 4.58 10.73 -12.98
CA ALA A 111 5.27 9.45 -13.04
C ALA A 111 4.57 8.42 -13.93
N LEU A 112 3.23 8.45 -13.99
CA LEU A 112 2.40 7.57 -14.82
C LEU A 112 2.30 8.04 -16.29
N ALA A 113 2.61 9.31 -16.58
CA ALA A 113 2.58 9.88 -17.93
C ALA A 113 3.89 9.73 -18.72
N LYS A 114 4.88 9.00 -18.18
CA LYS A 114 6.19 8.73 -18.80
C LYS A 114 6.33 7.25 -19.14
#